data_AF-A0A255XNL1-F1
#
_entry.id   AF-A0A255XNL1-F1
#
_cell.length_a   1.000
_cell.length_b   1.000
_cell.length_c   1.000
_cell.angle_alpha   90.00
_cell.angle_beta   90.00
_cell.angle_gamma   90.00
#
_symmetry.space_group_name_H-M   'P 1'
#
loop_
_entity.id
_entity.type
_entity.pdbx_description
1 polymer ?
#
loop_
_entity_poly.entity_id
_entity_poly.type
_entity_poly.pdbx_seq_one_letter_code
_entity_poly.pdbx_strand_id
1 'polypeptide(L)'
;MTDDLTTRRKRILFQARHRGTKEADLLIGRFVEAHLDGFSVAELDALEAVMAEQDLDLVAWIIGGVTPPEASNTPMLARIIAHHRAA
;
A
#
# COMPACT_ATOMS: atom_id res chain seq x y z
N MET A 1 24.13 -7.47 4.37
CA MET A 1 23.04 -7.36 3.36
C MET A 1 21.81 -6.72 4.02
N THR A 2 21.97 -5.51 4.57
CA THR A 2 20.93 -4.74 5.28
C THR A 2 20.59 -3.48 4.49
N ASP A 3 21.58 -2.97 3.74
CA ASP A 3 21.45 -1.89 2.77
C ASP A 3 20.30 -2.10 1.79
N ASP A 4 20.13 -3.33 1.27
CA ASP A 4 19.06 -3.66 0.32
C ASP A 4 17.65 -3.44 0.89
N LEU A 5 17.41 -3.85 2.14
CA LEU A 5 16.09 -3.70 2.75
C LEU A 5 15.79 -2.26 3.14
N THR A 6 16.79 -1.52 3.62
CA THR A 6 16.61 -0.09 3.92
C THR A 6 16.36 0.71 2.65
N THR A 7 17.08 0.40 1.57
CA THR A 7 16.90 1.01 0.25
C THR A 7 15.54 0.65 -0.35
N ARG A 8 15.12 -0.61 -0.24
CA ARG A 8 13.80 -1.07 -0.69
C ARG A 8 12.68 -0.34 0.04
N ARG A 9 12.75 -0.21 1.36
CA ARG A 9 11.77 0.57 2.15
C ARG A 9 11.71 2.03 1.70
N LYS A 10 12.86 2.69 1.55
CA LYS A 10 12.90 4.08 1.05
C LYS A 10 12.24 4.21 -0.33
N ARG A 11 12.48 3.27 -1.24
CA ARG A 11 11.86 3.22 -2.56
C ARG A 11 10.34 3.04 -2.47
N ILE A 12 9.87 2.11 -1.65
CA ILE A 12 8.44 1.89 -1.40
C ILE A 12 7.77 3.13 -0.83
N LEU A 13 8.38 3.76 0.19
CA LEU A 13 7.86 4.98 0.79
C LEU A 13 7.77 6.12 -0.23
N PHE A 14 8.79 6.27 -1.07
CA PHE A 14 8.78 7.26 -2.15
C PHE A 14 7.63 6.98 -3.12
N GLN A 15 7.49 5.76 -3.63
CA GLN A 15 6.42 5.39 -4.55
C GLN A 15 5.02 5.56 -3.93
N ALA A 16 4.86 5.27 -2.65
CA ALA A 16 3.59 5.42 -1.93
C ALA A 16 3.13 6.87 -1.80
N ARG A 17 4.08 7.82 -1.81
CA ARG A 17 3.84 9.28 -1.72
C ARG A 17 3.90 10.01 -3.06
N HIS A 18 4.18 9.30 -4.16
CA HIS A 18 4.31 9.87 -5.51
C HIS A 18 3.46 9.06 -6.49
N ARG A 19 2.17 8.96 -6.20
CA ARG A 19 1.10 8.37 -6.99
C ARG A 19 0.56 9.39 -7.99
N GLY A 20 -0.23 8.92 -8.96
CA GLY A 20 -0.90 9.74 -9.96
C GLY A 20 -2.08 10.56 -9.41
N THR A 21 -2.61 10.22 -8.23
CA THR A 21 -3.69 10.98 -7.58
C THR A 21 -3.37 11.31 -6.12
N LYS A 22 -3.77 12.51 -5.70
CA LYS A 22 -3.57 12.98 -4.33
C LYS A 22 -4.30 12.12 -3.29
N GLU A 23 -5.44 11.54 -3.67
CA GLU A 23 -6.18 10.62 -2.80
C GLU A 23 -5.40 9.32 -2.58
N ALA A 24 -4.84 8.72 -3.64
CA ALA A 24 -4.03 7.52 -3.52
C ALA A 24 -2.77 7.77 -2.68
N ASP A 25 -2.10 8.92 -2.90
CA ASP A 25 -0.96 9.35 -2.08
C ASP A 25 -1.32 9.39 -0.59
N LEU A 26 -2.47 9.98 -0.26
CA LEU A 26 -2.86 10.16 1.13
C LEU A 26 -3.26 8.83 1.79
N LEU A 27 -4.00 7.98 1.08
CA LEU A 27 -4.47 6.70 1.60
C LEU A 27 -3.33 5.69 1.74
N ILE A 28 -2.56 5.48 0.67
CA ILE A 28 -1.45 4.51 0.65
C ILE A 28 -0.26 5.06 1.44
N GLY A 29 0.09 6.34 1.26
CA GLY A 29 1.22 6.97 1.95
C GLY A 29 1.10 6.87 3.46
N ARG A 30 -0.07 7.22 4.04
CA ARG A 30 -0.28 7.11 5.50
C ARG A 30 -0.11 5.69 6.03
N PHE A 31 -0.65 4.71 5.32
CA PHE A 31 -0.48 3.31 5.70
C PHE A 31 0.99 2.89 5.66
N VAL A 32 1.68 3.20 4.56
CA VAL A 32 3.09 2.85 4.40
C VAL A 32 3.93 3.54 5.47
N GLU A 33 3.73 4.83 5.73
CA GLU A 33 4.43 5.57 6.79
C GLU A 33 4.25 4.97 8.18
N ALA A 34 3.05 4.45 8.48
CA ALA A 34 2.75 3.90 9.80
C ALA A 34 3.31 2.47 10.01
N HIS A 35 3.44 1.67 8.95
CA HIS A 35 3.68 0.22 9.07
C HIS A 35 4.98 -0.28 8.43
N LEU A 36 5.57 0.45 7.49
CA LEU A 36 6.67 -0.02 6.63
C LEU A 36 7.92 -0.50 7.39
N ASP A 37 8.27 0.14 8.50
CA ASP A 37 9.46 -0.22 9.28
C ASP A 37 9.32 -1.61 9.94
N GLY A 38 8.09 -2.04 10.22
CA GLY A 38 7.79 -3.34 10.82
C GLY A 38 7.65 -4.49 9.82
N PHE A 39 7.64 -4.21 8.51
CA PHE A 39 7.35 -5.23 7.51
C PHE A 39 8.53 -6.19 7.29
N SER A 40 8.20 -7.47 7.28
CA SER A 40 9.04 -8.55 6.78
C SER A 40 9.19 -8.50 5.26
N VAL A 41 10.13 -9.27 4.70
CA VAL A 41 10.36 -9.32 3.24
C VAL A 41 9.09 -9.70 2.48
N ALA A 42 8.37 -10.72 2.95
CA ALA A 42 7.13 -11.17 2.33
C ALA A 42 6.01 -10.11 2.38
N GLU A 43 5.97 -9.30 3.44
CA GLU A 43 5.04 -8.17 3.53
C GLU A 43 5.43 -7.02 2.60
N LEU A 44 6.73 -6.77 2.40
CA LEU A 44 7.18 -5.81 1.39
C LEU A 44 6.83 -6.30 -0.03
N ASP A 45 6.98 -7.59 -0.33
CA ASP A 45 6.56 -8.18 -1.61
C ASP A 45 5.05 -8.01 -1.81
N ALA A 46 4.24 -8.32 -0.79
CA ALA A 46 2.79 -8.17 -0.86
C ALA A 46 2.35 -6.70 -1.00
N LEU A 47 3.05 -5.78 -0.33
CA LEU A 47 2.80 -4.35 -0.46
C LEU A 47 3.12 -3.88 -1.87
N GLU A 48 4.27 -4.24 -2.43
CA GLU A 48 4.62 -3.89 -3.81
C GLU A 48 3.61 -4.44 -4.83
N ALA A 49 3.10 -5.67 -4.62
CA ALA A 49 2.07 -6.25 -5.46
C ALA A 49 0.78 -5.42 -5.45
N VAL A 50 0.28 -5.02 -4.26
CA VAL A 50 -0.88 -4.14 -4.16
C VAL A 50 -0.58 -2.77 -4.76
N MET A 51 0.64 -2.25 -4.56
CA MET A 51 1.04 -0.95 -5.05
C MET A 51 1.13 -0.88 -6.58
N ALA A 52 1.26 -2.02 -7.27
CA ALA A 52 1.28 -2.12 -8.73
C ALA A 52 -0.11 -1.97 -9.38
N GLU A 53 -1.19 -2.03 -8.60
CA GLU A 53 -2.55 -1.76 -9.05
C GLU A 53 -2.74 -0.26 -9.37
N GLN A 54 -3.76 0.06 -10.17
CA GLN A 54 -4.02 1.44 -10.58
C GLN A 54 -4.55 2.28 -9.41
N ASP A 55 -4.15 3.55 -9.37
CA ASP A 55 -4.48 4.44 -8.27
C ASP A 55 -5.98 4.65 -8.08
N LEU A 56 -6.74 4.76 -9.18
CA LEU A 56 -8.20 4.90 -9.12
C LEU A 56 -8.87 3.67 -8.52
N ASP A 57 -8.39 2.48 -8.88
CA ASP A 57 -8.92 1.21 -8.38
C ASP A 57 -8.60 1.05 -6.89
N LEU A 58 -7.36 1.32 -6.49
CA LEU A 58 -6.94 1.32 -5.09
C LEU A 58 -7.79 2.26 -4.23
N VAL A 59 -8.00 3.50 -4.68
CA VAL A 59 -8.85 4.48 -3.98
C VAL A 59 -10.29 3.97 -3.86
N ALA A 60 -10.87 3.44 -4.95
CA ALA A 60 -12.23 2.92 -4.95
C ALA A 60 -12.41 1.75 -3.98
N TRP A 61 -11.45 0.83 -3.91
CA TRP A 61 -11.48 -0.31 -2.98
C TRP A 61 -11.27 0.11 -1.53
N ILE A 62 -10.35 1.05 -1.27
CA ILE A 62 -10.01 1.50 0.09
C ILE A 62 -11.16 2.27 0.73
N ILE A 63 -11.80 3.18 -0.03
CA ILE A 63 -12.97 3.94 0.44
C ILE A 63 -14.21 3.05 0.52
N GLY A 64 -14.20 1.88 -0.14
CA GLY A 64 -15.30 0.92 -0.13
C GLY A 64 -16.40 1.23 -1.15
N GLY A 65 -16.09 2.00 -2.19
CA GLY A 65 -17.02 2.26 -3.30
C GLY A 65 -17.19 1.05 -4.23
N VAL A 66 -16.20 0.15 -4.28
CA VAL A 66 -16.19 -1.06 -5.11
C VAL A 66 -15.51 -2.20 -4.36
N THR A 67 -16.00 -3.42 -4.50
CA THR A 67 -15.32 -4.63 -3.99
C THR A 67 -14.15 -4.98 -4.92
N PRO A 68 -12.92 -5.18 -4.39
CA PRO A 68 -11.80 -5.59 -5.21
C PRO A 68 -12.07 -6.95 -5.89
N PRO A 69 -11.61 -7.15 -7.13
CA PRO A 69 -11.68 -8.45 -7.79
C PRO A 69 -10.85 -9.48 -7.01
N GLU A 70 -11.16 -10.77 -7.18
CA GLU A 70 -10.52 -11.86 -6.43
C GLU A 70 -8.98 -11.82 -6.52
N ALA A 71 -8.44 -11.47 -7.69
CA ALA A 71 -7.00 -11.36 -7.91
C ALA A 71 -6.32 -10.27 -7.05
N SER A 72 -7.02 -9.16 -6.78
CA SER A 72 -6.49 -8.02 -6.01
C SER A 72 -6.96 -8.04 -4.55
N ASN A 73 -7.92 -8.92 -4.20
CA ASN A 73 -8.43 -9.12 -2.84
C ASN A 73 -7.42 -9.87 -1.97
N THR A 74 -6.29 -9.24 -1.71
CA THR A 74 -5.18 -9.80 -0.94
C THR A 74 -5.27 -9.42 0.55
N PRO A 75 -4.63 -10.20 1.44
CA PRO A 75 -4.54 -9.83 2.86
C PRO A 75 -3.90 -8.46 3.08
N MET A 76 -2.97 -8.04 2.21
CA MET A 76 -2.34 -6.72 2.32
C MET A 76 -3.33 -5.59 1.99
N LEU A 77 -4.13 -5.74 0.93
CA LEU A 77 -5.18 -4.76 0.61
C LEU A 77 -6.20 -4.66 1.76
N ALA A 78 -6.59 -5.80 2.34
CA ALA A 78 -7.49 -5.82 3.50
C ALA A 78 -6.90 -5.07 4.71
N ARG A 79 -5.58 -5.15 4.96
CA ARG A 79 -4.91 -4.37 6.01
C ARG A 79 -4.93 -2.87 5.74
N ILE A 80 -4.76 -2.45 4.49
CA ILE A 80 -4.83 -1.04 4.09
C ILE A 80 -6.25 -0.50 4.32
N ILE A 81 -7.28 -1.25 3.88
CA ILE A 81 -8.69 -0.91 4.13
C ILE A 81 -8.97 -0.80 5.64
N ALA A 82 -8.50 -1.77 6.42
CA ALA A 82 -8.70 -1.78 7.87
C ALA A 82 -8.03 -0.57 8.55
N HIS A 83 -6.81 -0.21 8.13
CA HIS A 83 -6.12 0.97 8.64
C HIS A 83 -6.88 2.26 8.31
N HIS A 84 -7.38 2.41 7.09
CA HIS A 84 -8.16 3.58 6.70
C HIS A 84 -9.45 3.72 7.53
N ARG A 85 -10.12 2.61 7.85
CA ARG A 85 -11.34 2.62 8.68
C ARG A 85 -11.09 2.89 10.16
N ALA A 86 -9.86 2.68 10.63
CA ALA A 86 -9.47 2.88 12.02
C ALA A 86 -8.85 4.27 12.29
N ALA A 87 -8.57 5.05 11.25
CA ALA A 87 -7.98 6.38 11.29
C ALA A 87 -9.05 7.47 11.14
#